data_AF-K0SCI2-F1
#
_entry.id   AF-K0SCI2-F1
#
_cell.length_a   1.000
_cell.length_b   1.000
_cell.length_c   1.000
_cell.angle_alpha   90.00
_cell.angle_beta   90.00
_cell.angle_gamma   90.00
#
_symmetry.space_group_name_H-M   'P 1'
#
loop_
_entity.id
_entity.type
_entity.pdbx_description
1 polymer ?
#
loop_
_entity_poly.entity_id
_entity_poly.type
_entity_poly.pdbx_seq_one_letter_code
_entity_poly.pdbx_strand_id
1 'polypeptide(L)'
;MADHSGFMACCMKSICNGCSLAAQKRGMIDCPYCRTPYPDSDADRLAMVQARAQKKDPEAINWLGEAYFLGDPGLQKDVRRAVELFTEAAELGSIQALFNLGYLYYNGEGVQEDKAKGVDFWTKAAMQGHVSSRYKLGRDAGKKGNHDRAVRHCMISAKLGDEDSFEAIKKIFMAGLATKEQYAEALKGYQDAVEEMKSHDRDEANRRRG
;
A
#
# COMPACT_ATOMS: atom_id res chain seq x y z
N MET A 1 -0.10 2.80 -6.86
CA MET A 1 -0.55 1.41 -6.58
C MET A 1 -1.97 1.31 -6.00
N ALA A 2 -2.86 2.28 -6.24
CA ALA A 2 -4.25 2.23 -5.74
C ALA A 2 -5.30 1.86 -6.81
N ASP A 3 -4.89 1.64 -8.07
CA ASP A 3 -5.84 1.68 -9.19
C ASP A 3 -6.41 0.30 -9.60
N HIS A 4 -5.94 -0.79 -8.99
CA HIS A 4 -6.29 -2.16 -9.42
C HIS A 4 -7.05 -3.00 -8.39
N SER A 5 -7.38 -2.43 -7.23
CA SER A 5 -8.14 -3.11 -6.17
C SER A 5 -9.04 -2.15 -5.39
N GLY A 6 -10.12 -2.66 -4.81
CA GLY A 6 -10.98 -1.95 -3.87
C GLY A 6 -10.92 -2.56 -2.47
N PHE A 7 -10.91 -1.71 -1.44
CA PHE A 7 -10.98 -2.14 -0.04
C PHE A 7 -12.43 -2.37 0.38
N MET A 8 -12.71 -3.52 0.99
CA MET A 8 -14.06 -3.91 1.41
C MET A 8 -14.26 -3.68 2.89
N ALA A 9 -15.08 -2.67 3.22
CA ALA A 9 -15.40 -2.29 4.60
C ALA A 9 -16.15 -3.39 5.39
N CYS A 10 -16.77 -4.36 4.73
CA CYS A 10 -17.45 -5.47 5.38
C CYS A 10 -16.51 -6.50 6.00
N CYS A 11 -15.33 -6.72 5.40
CA CYS A 11 -14.42 -7.80 5.78
C CYS A 11 -12.95 -7.38 5.93
N MET A 12 -12.66 -6.08 5.77
CA MET A 12 -11.30 -5.50 5.79
C MET A 12 -10.36 -6.19 4.81
N LYS A 13 -10.87 -6.61 3.64
CA LYS A 13 -10.08 -7.25 2.58
C LYS A 13 -10.05 -6.38 1.34
N SER A 14 -8.89 -6.32 0.72
CA SER A 14 -8.74 -5.75 -0.63
C SER A 14 -9.07 -6.80 -1.68
N ILE A 15 -9.82 -6.41 -2.69
CA ILE A 15 -10.24 -7.27 -3.79
C ILE A 15 -9.76 -6.65 -5.10
N CYS A 16 -9.09 -7.44 -5.93
CA CYS A 16 -8.68 -6.96 -7.24
C CYS A 16 -9.91 -6.62 -8.11
N ASN A 17 -9.84 -5.54 -8.90
CA ASN A 17 -11.00 -5.09 -9.70
C ASN A 17 -11.48 -6.18 -10.68
N GLY A 18 -10.55 -6.94 -11.25
CA GLY A 18 -10.88 -8.09 -12.10
C GLY A 18 -11.62 -9.20 -11.34
N CYS A 19 -11.23 -9.46 -10.10
CA CYS A 19 -11.88 -10.42 -9.20
C CYS A 19 -13.31 -9.97 -8.88
N SER A 20 -13.49 -8.67 -8.62
CA SER A 20 -14.80 -8.06 -8.42
C SER A 20 -15.67 -8.17 -9.68
N LEU A 21 -15.11 -7.87 -10.86
CA LEU A 21 -15.82 -7.98 -12.13
C LEU A 21 -16.22 -9.43 -12.46
N ALA A 22 -15.30 -10.37 -12.27
CA ALA A 22 -15.56 -11.79 -12.47
C ALA A 22 -16.69 -12.28 -11.54
N ALA A 23 -16.74 -11.78 -10.31
CA ALA A 23 -17.83 -12.09 -9.39
C ALA A 23 -19.17 -11.52 -9.86
N GLN A 24 -19.20 -10.25 -10.29
CA GLN A 24 -20.40 -9.60 -10.83
C GLN A 24 -20.96 -10.32 -12.06
N LYS A 25 -20.10 -10.80 -12.98
CA LYS A 25 -20.51 -11.60 -14.14
C LYS A 25 -21.25 -12.89 -13.77
N ARG A 26 -21.06 -13.40 -12.55
CA ARG A 26 -21.74 -14.58 -12.00
C ARG A 26 -22.97 -14.21 -11.16
N GLY A 27 -23.42 -12.96 -11.20
CA GLY A 27 -24.58 -12.48 -10.45
C GLY A 27 -24.30 -12.14 -8.99
N MET A 28 -23.03 -12.08 -8.57
CA MET A 28 -22.67 -11.66 -7.22
C MET A 28 -22.59 -10.13 -7.13
N ILE A 29 -23.64 -9.53 -6.56
CA ILE A 29 -23.79 -8.07 -6.41
C ILE A 29 -23.43 -7.53 -5.01
N ASP A 30 -23.05 -8.42 -4.11
CA ASP A 30 -22.57 -8.18 -2.75
C ASP A 30 -21.05 -8.48 -2.67
N CYS A 31 -20.46 -8.35 -1.48
CA CYS A 31 -19.04 -8.64 -1.29
C CYS A 31 -18.69 -10.10 -1.71
N PRO A 32 -17.75 -10.32 -2.64
CA PRO A 32 -17.38 -11.66 -3.12
C PRO A 32 -16.85 -12.61 -2.04
N TYR A 33 -16.37 -12.08 -0.91
CA TYR A 33 -15.78 -12.89 0.17
C TYR A 33 -16.78 -13.22 1.27
N CYS A 34 -17.46 -12.21 1.82
CA CYS A 34 -18.33 -12.40 2.99
C CYS A 34 -19.81 -12.25 2.68
N ARG A 35 -20.20 -12.00 1.41
CA ARG A 35 -21.58 -11.86 0.94
C ARG A 35 -22.39 -10.74 1.60
N THR A 36 -21.72 -9.88 2.38
CA THR A 36 -22.36 -8.69 2.96
C THR A 36 -22.68 -7.71 1.82
N PRO A 37 -23.90 -7.14 1.79
CA PRO A 37 -24.23 -6.05 0.88
C PRO A 37 -23.21 -4.91 0.98
N TYR A 38 -22.97 -4.23 -0.14
CA TYR A 38 -22.14 -3.03 -0.14
C TYR A 38 -22.83 -1.90 0.64
N PRO A 39 -22.08 -1.03 1.34
CA PRO A 39 -22.66 0.13 1.99
C PRO A 39 -23.28 1.07 0.94
N ASP A 40 -24.49 1.56 1.21
CA ASP A 40 -25.21 2.48 0.33
C ASP A 40 -24.67 3.91 0.41
N SER A 41 -23.99 4.22 1.52
CA SER A 41 -23.38 5.53 1.77
C SER A 41 -22.03 5.42 2.45
N ASP A 42 -21.30 6.53 2.41
CA ASP A 42 -20.06 6.71 3.16
C ASP A 42 -20.26 6.62 4.69
N ALA A 43 -21.43 7.02 5.19
CA ALA A 43 -21.78 6.89 6.61
C ALA A 43 -21.94 5.41 6.99
N ASP A 44 -22.58 4.60 6.14
CA ASP A 44 -22.71 3.16 6.35
C ASP A 44 -21.33 2.49 6.30
N ARG A 45 -20.49 2.89 5.35
CA ARG A 45 -19.10 2.42 5.25
C ARG A 45 -18.33 2.72 6.54
N LEU A 46 -18.42 3.94 7.05
CA LEU A 46 -17.76 4.35 8.28
C LEU A 46 -18.28 3.57 9.48
N ALA A 47 -19.60 3.37 9.61
CA ALA A 47 -20.20 2.59 10.69
C ALA A 47 -19.70 1.13 10.67
N MET A 48 -19.59 0.52 9.49
CA MET A 48 -19.05 -0.84 9.34
C MET A 48 -17.59 -0.93 9.80
N VAL A 49 -16.74 0.05 9.41
CA VAL A 49 -15.34 0.09 9.84
C VAL A 49 -15.25 0.33 11.35
N GLN A 50 -16.04 1.25 11.90
CA GLN A 50 -16.06 1.53 13.35
C GLN A 50 -16.44 0.29 14.17
N ALA A 51 -17.43 -0.47 13.73
CA ALA A 51 -17.81 -1.73 14.38
C ALA A 51 -16.68 -2.77 14.38
N ARG A 52 -15.84 -2.79 13.33
CA ARG A 52 -14.64 -3.65 13.25
C ARG A 52 -13.52 -3.14 14.13
N ALA A 53 -13.27 -1.83 14.13
CA ALA A 53 -12.26 -1.20 14.97
C ALA A 53 -12.55 -1.40 16.47
N GLN A 54 -13.82 -1.33 16.89
CA GLN A 54 -14.24 -1.66 18.25
C GLN A 54 -13.88 -3.10 18.67
N LYS A 55 -13.80 -4.02 17.70
CA LYS A 55 -13.36 -5.41 17.89
C LYS A 55 -11.85 -5.59 17.72
N LYS A 56 -11.08 -4.49 17.72
CA LYS A 56 -9.61 -4.48 17.59
C LYS A 56 -9.11 -5.11 16.29
N ASP A 57 -9.87 -4.97 15.20
CA ASP A 57 -9.41 -5.32 13.86
C ASP A 57 -8.33 -4.31 13.41
N PRO A 58 -7.06 -4.72 13.22
CA PRO A 58 -5.96 -3.81 12.96
C PRO A 58 -6.12 -3.05 11.63
N GLU A 59 -6.71 -3.69 10.61
CA GLU A 59 -6.90 -3.06 9.30
C GLU A 59 -8.05 -2.05 9.33
N ALA A 60 -9.07 -2.29 10.15
CA ALA A 60 -10.13 -1.31 10.40
C ALA A 60 -9.60 -0.07 11.13
N ILE A 61 -8.76 -0.27 12.15
CA ILE A 61 -8.14 0.82 12.89
C ILE A 61 -7.18 1.61 11.98
N ASN A 62 -6.38 0.93 11.15
CA ASN A 62 -5.55 1.59 10.14
C ASN A 62 -6.42 2.42 9.18
N TRP A 63 -7.50 1.85 8.65
CA TRP A 63 -8.40 2.58 7.75
C TRP A 63 -9.00 3.82 8.41
N LEU A 64 -9.40 3.74 9.69
CA LEU A 64 -9.86 4.92 10.43
C LEU A 64 -8.75 5.96 10.60
N GLY A 65 -7.51 5.52 10.83
CA GLY A 65 -6.34 6.40 10.85
C GLY A 65 -6.19 7.17 9.54
N GLU A 66 -6.31 6.48 8.40
CA GLU A 66 -6.29 7.09 7.06
C GLU A 66 -7.46 8.07 6.89
N ALA A 67 -8.65 7.70 7.37
CA ALA A 67 -9.84 8.51 7.28
C ALA A 67 -9.70 9.84 8.05
N TYR A 68 -9.15 9.81 9.27
CA TYR A 68 -8.83 11.03 10.02
C TYR A 68 -7.65 11.81 9.40
N PHE A 69 -6.67 11.12 8.82
CA PHE A 69 -5.55 11.77 8.15
C PHE A 69 -5.99 12.60 6.94
N LEU A 70 -6.93 12.08 6.16
CA LEU A 70 -7.48 12.73 4.97
C LEU A 70 -8.64 13.68 5.30
N GLY A 71 -9.41 13.40 6.35
CA GLY A 71 -10.70 14.04 6.60
C GLY A 71 -11.81 13.50 5.70
N ASP A 72 -11.79 12.19 5.42
CA ASP A 72 -12.73 11.52 4.53
C ASP A 72 -12.95 10.06 4.96
N PRO A 73 -14.17 9.49 4.87
CA PRO A 73 -15.38 10.15 4.43
C PRO A 73 -16.11 10.86 5.57
N GLY A 74 -16.47 12.12 5.35
CA GLY A 74 -17.29 12.92 6.28
C GLY A 74 -16.67 13.18 7.66
N LEU A 75 -15.37 12.90 7.83
CA LEU A 75 -14.63 13.19 9.06
C LEU A 75 -13.88 14.51 8.95
N GLN A 76 -13.77 15.23 10.05
CA GLN A 76 -12.83 16.34 10.11
C GLN A 76 -11.40 15.79 10.13
N LYS A 77 -10.52 16.36 9.31
CA LYS A 77 -9.10 16.01 9.30
C LYS A 77 -8.48 16.22 10.69
N ASP A 78 -7.89 15.17 11.24
CA ASP A 78 -7.16 15.16 12.51
C ASP A 78 -5.94 14.22 12.42
N VAL A 79 -4.78 14.81 12.11
CA VAL A 79 -3.53 14.05 11.94
C VAL A 79 -3.03 13.47 13.26
N ARG A 80 -3.30 14.13 14.41
CA ARG A 80 -2.88 13.59 15.71
C ARG A 80 -3.66 12.33 16.04
N ARG A 81 -4.98 12.36 15.81
CA ARG A 81 -5.83 11.17 15.95
C ARG A 81 -5.41 10.05 15.00
N ALA A 82 -5.03 10.39 13.77
CA ALA A 82 -4.49 9.42 12.82
C ALA A 82 -3.22 8.73 13.35
N VAL A 83 -2.27 9.48 13.92
CA VAL A 83 -1.04 8.92 14.52
C VAL A 83 -1.36 7.93 15.63
N GLU A 84 -2.31 8.25 16.51
CA GLU A 84 -2.74 7.35 17.59
C GLU A 84 -3.31 6.04 17.03
N LEU A 85 -4.22 6.13 16.05
CA LEU A 85 -4.84 4.97 15.42
C LEU A 85 -3.83 4.12 14.65
N PHE A 86 -2.90 4.74 13.92
CA PHE A 86 -1.82 3.99 13.26
C PHE A 86 -0.90 3.30 14.26
N THR A 87 -0.62 3.93 15.40
CA THR A 87 0.17 3.31 16.47
C THR A 87 -0.54 2.07 17.01
N GLU A 88 -1.83 2.20 17.36
CA GLU A 88 -2.66 1.09 17.83
C GLU A 88 -2.76 -0.04 16.79
N ALA A 89 -3.03 0.30 15.52
CA ALA A 89 -3.12 -0.67 14.44
C ALA A 89 -1.79 -1.41 14.21
N ALA A 90 -0.66 -0.71 14.28
CA ALA A 90 0.66 -1.30 14.13
C ALA A 90 0.99 -2.26 15.29
N GLU A 91 0.64 -1.91 16.53
CA GLU A 91 0.78 -2.78 17.70
C GLU A 91 -0.06 -4.04 17.59
N LEU A 92 -1.24 -3.94 16.96
CA LEU A 92 -2.12 -5.07 16.63
C LEU A 92 -1.72 -5.82 15.35
N GLY A 93 -0.62 -5.43 14.71
CA GLY A 93 -0.02 -6.15 13.58
C GLY A 93 -0.36 -5.63 12.18
N SER A 94 -0.96 -4.44 12.03
CA SER A 94 -1.18 -3.85 10.71
C SER A 94 0.15 -3.42 10.08
N ILE A 95 0.50 -4.06 8.97
CA ILE A 95 1.69 -3.74 8.18
C ILE A 95 1.53 -2.38 7.49
N GLN A 96 0.32 -2.05 7.03
CA GLN A 96 0.01 -0.78 6.39
C GLN A 96 0.17 0.38 7.40
N ALA A 97 -0.27 0.18 8.65
CA ALA A 97 -0.08 1.18 9.70
C ALA A 97 1.40 1.46 10.00
N LEU A 98 2.26 0.43 10.00
CA LEU A 98 3.71 0.63 10.09
C LEU A 98 4.24 1.49 8.94
N PHE A 99 3.77 1.27 7.72
CA PHE A 99 4.16 2.13 6.59
C PHE A 99 3.70 3.57 6.77
N ASN A 100 2.45 3.77 7.21
CA ASN A 100 1.87 5.09 7.46
C ASN A 100 2.63 5.83 8.58
N LEU A 101 2.96 5.18 9.70
CA LEU A 101 3.83 5.75 10.74
C LEU A 101 5.21 6.11 10.20
N GLY A 102 5.79 5.26 9.37
CA GLY A 102 7.07 5.54 8.71
C GLY A 102 7.03 6.83 7.90
N TYR A 103 5.93 7.05 7.18
CA TYR A 103 5.69 8.28 6.43
C TYR A 103 5.52 9.50 7.34
N LEU A 104 4.72 9.42 8.39
CA LEU A 104 4.44 10.54 9.28
C LEU A 104 5.70 11.00 10.03
N TYR A 105 6.47 10.08 10.60
CA TYR A 105 7.73 10.43 11.29
C TYR A 105 8.79 10.93 10.32
N TYR A 106 8.89 10.38 9.11
CA TYR A 106 9.89 10.81 8.14
C TYR A 106 9.67 12.26 7.67
N ASN A 107 8.41 12.72 7.59
CA ASN A 107 8.06 14.06 7.13
C ASN A 107 7.65 15.03 8.27
N GLY A 108 7.53 14.55 9.51
CA GLY A 108 7.05 15.37 10.64
C GLY A 108 5.58 15.78 10.53
N GLU A 109 4.73 14.94 9.93
CA GLU A 109 3.30 15.21 9.79
C GLU A 109 2.54 14.76 11.04
N GLY A 110 2.06 15.72 11.84
CA GLY A 110 1.33 15.44 13.10
C GLY A 110 2.21 14.94 14.25
N VAL A 111 3.50 14.70 14.00
CA VAL A 111 4.54 14.33 14.96
C VAL A 111 5.79 15.17 14.72
N GLN A 112 6.71 15.22 15.69
CA GLN A 112 8.03 15.80 15.44
C GLN A 112 8.77 14.96 14.38
N GLU A 113 9.38 15.61 13.39
CA GLU A 113 10.16 14.93 12.35
C GLU A 113 11.28 14.09 12.99
N ASP A 114 11.30 12.81 12.64
CA ASP A 114 12.35 11.86 12.98
C ASP A 114 12.51 10.86 11.82
N LYS A 115 13.43 11.19 10.90
CA LYS A 115 13.72 10.35 9.74
C LYS A 115 14.26 8.97 10.11
N ALA A 116 15.00 8.85 11.20
CA ALA A 116 15.54 7.56 11.63
C ALA A 116 14.41 6.64 12.09
N LYS A 117 13.50 7.17 12.91
CA LYS A 117 12.30 6.45 13.35
C LYS A 117 11.37 6.13 12.18
N GLY A 118 11.21 7.04 11.22
CA GLY A 118 10.45 6.78 10.00
C GLY A 118 11.01 5.59 9.20
N VAL A 119 12.34 5.56 9.03
CA VAL A 119 13.05 4.44 8.37
C VAL A 119 12.95 3.14 9.17
N ASP A 120 12.96 3.17 10.49
CA ASP A 120 12.76 1.99 11.33
C ASP A 120 11.38 1.36 11.11
N PHE A 121 10.32 2.17 11.10
CA PHE A 121 8.97 1.71 10.78
C PHE A 121 8.86 1.12 9.37
N TRP A 122 9.42 1.79 8.36
CA TRP A 122 9.48 1.23 7.01
C TRP A 122 10.29 -0.07 6.95
N THR A 123 11.36 -0.20 7.73
CA THR A 123 12.14 -1.44 7.82
C THR A 123 11.29 -2.58 8.38
N LYS A 124 10.55 -2.35 9.47
CA LYS A 124 9.64 -3.34 10.06
C LYS A 124 8.55 -3.79 9.09
N ALA A 125 7.94 -2.85 8.36
CA ALA A 125 6.94 -3.17 7.34
C ALA A 125 7.56 -3.93 6.15
N ALA A 126 8.74 -3.52 5.68
CA ALA A 126 9.45 -4.14 4.57
C ALA A 126 9.93 -5.57 4.89
N MET A 127 10.26 -5.86 6.15
CA MET A 127 10.58 -7.22 6.63
C MET A 127 9.36 -8.14 6.58
N GLN A 128 8.16 -7.59 6.67
CA GLN A 128 6.89 -8.32 6.53
C GLN A 128 6.35 -8.31 5.08
N GLY A 129 7.19 -7.93 4.11
CA GLY A 129 6.83 -7.98 2.69
C GLY A 129 6.15 -6.73 2.15
N HIS A 130 6.07 -5.62 2.91
CA HIS A 130 5.45 -4.40 2.41
C HIS A 130 6.26 -3.76 1.26
N VAL A 131 5.68 -3.81 0.06
CA VAL A 131 6.33 -3.42 -1.20
C VAL A 131 6.68 -1.93 -1.20
N SER A 132 5.72 -1.05 -0.89
CA SER A 132 5.99 0.39 -0.89
C SER A 132 6.99 0.80 0.19
N SER A 133 7.09 0.05 1.30
CA SER A 133 8.14 0.32 2.31
C SER A 133 9.53 -0.01 1.75
N ARG A 134 9.67 -1.12 1.00
CA ARG A 134 10.94 -1.45 0.31
C ARG A 134 11.33 -0.32 -0.64
N TYR A 135 10.41 0.19 -1.44
CA TYR A 135 10.64 1.35 -2.29
C TYR A 135 11.11 2.59 -1.50
N LYS A 136 10.43 2.95 -0.40
CA LYS A 136 10.81 4.11 0.42
C LYS A 136 12.22 3.97 1.00
N LEU A 137 12.60 2.77 1.47
CA LEU A 137 13.96 2.47 1.94
C LEU A 137 15.00 2.63 0.82
N GLY A 138 14.69 2.14 -0.38
CA GLY A 138 15.57 2.31 -1.53
C GLY A 138 15.78 3.79 -1.87
N ARG A 139 14.69 4.58 -1.86
CA ARG A 139 14.74 6.02 -2.11
C ARG A 139 15.52 6.79 -1.03
N ASP A 140 15.35 6.45 0.24
CA ASP A 140 16.12 7.03 1.36
C ASP A 140 17.62 6.70 1.23
N ALA A 141 17.96 5.45 0.96
CA ALA A 141 19.35 5.03 0.74
C ALA A 141 19.99 5.78 -0.44
N GLY A 142 19.26 5.94 -1.54
CA GLY A 142 19.73 6.70 -2.71
C GLY A 142 19.97 8.17 -2.40
N LYS A 143 19.10 8.82 -1.61
CA LYS A 143 19.30 10.21 -1.15
C LYS A 143 20.56 10.37 -0.28
N LYS A 144 20.93 9.32 0.44
CA LYS A 144 22.16 9.26 1.26
C LYS A 144 23.41 8.85 0.46
N GLY A 145 23.30 8.73 -0.87
CA GLY A 145 24.39 8.31 -1.76
C GLY A 145 24.70 6.80 -1.72
N ASN A 146 23.91 6.00 -1.00
CA ASN A 146 24.12 4.56 -0.93
C ASN A 146 23.35 3.85 -2.04
N HIS A 147 23.85 3.97 -3.27
CA HIS A 147 23.20 3.49 -4.49
C HIS A 147 23.10 1.97 -4.57
N ASP A 148 24.10 1.23 -4.08
CA ASP A 148 24.02 -0.24 -4.00
C ASP A 148 22.86 -0.69 -3.10
N ARG A 149 22.75 -0.10 -1.90
CA ARG A 149 21.63 -0.40 -1.00
C ARG A 149 20.30 0.04 -1.59
N ALA A 150 20.27 1.16 -2.30
CA ALA A 150 19.07 1.63 -3.00
C ALA A 150 18.58 0.61 -4.03
N VAL A 151 19.49 0.12 -4.89
CA VAL A 151 19.19 -0.92 -5.89
C VAL A 151 18.71 -2.19 -5.21
N ARG A 152 19.38 -2.66 -4.14
CA ARG A 152 18.95 -3.87 -3.41
C ARG A 152 17.52 -3.77 -2.86
N HIS A 153 17.15 -2.64 -2.27
CA HIS A 153 15.78 -2.44 -1.79
C HIS A 153 14.76 -2.39 -2.93
N CYS A 154 15.04 -1.59 -3.96
CA CYS A 154 14.14 -1.46 -5.11
C CYS A 154 14.03 -2.76 -5.93
N MET A 155 15.07 -3.59 -5.96
CA MET A 155 15.06 -4.87 -6.69
C MET A 155 13.98 -5.80 -6.14
N ILE A 156 13.86 -5.84 -4.81
CA ILE A 156 12.87 -6.68 -4.12
C ILE A 156 11.45 -6.26 -4.49
N SER A 157 11.15 -4.95 -4.45
CA SER A 157 9.82 -4.44 -4.80
C SER A 157 9.54 -4.50 -6.29
N ALA A 158 10.54 -4.25 -7.16
CA ALA A 158 10.38 -4.37 -8.61
C ALA A 158 10.02 -5.80 -9.03
N LYS A 159 10.63 -6.82 -8.41
CA LYS A 159 10.27 -8.23 -8.59
C LYS A 159 8.87 -8.59 -8.11
N LEU A 160 8.21 -7.70 -7.38
CA LEU A 160 6.81 -7.82 -6.96
C LEU A 160 5.87 -6.92 -7.80
N GLY A 161 6.35 -6.38 -8.92
CA GLY A 161 5.58 -5.56 -9.84
C GLY A 161 5.52 -4.07 -9.48
N ASP A 162 6.37 -3.57 -8.57
CA ASP A 162 6.43 -2.16 -8.21
C ASP A 162 7.15 -1.33 -9.29
N GLU A 163 6.36 -0.63 -10.11
CA GLU A 163 6.87 0.19 -11.22
C GLU A 163 7.78 1.33 -10.74
N ASP A 164 7.43 2.00 -9.64
CA ASP A 164 8.23 3.09 -9.07
C ASP A 164 9.65 2.63 -8.70
N SER A 165 9.78 1.40 -8.18
CA SER A 165 11.05 0.77 -7.85
C SER A 165 11.84 0.40 -9.08
N PHE A 166 11.20 -0.15 -10.11
CA PHE A 166 11.86 -0.44 -11.39
C PHE A 166 12.39 0.85 -12.04
N GLU A 167 11.56 1.89 -12.12
CA GLU A 167 11.97 3.20 -12.66
C GLU A 167 13.06 3.86 -11.82
N ALA A 168 13.09 3.64 -10.49
CA ALA A 168 14.20 4.08 -9.65
C ALA A 168 15.51 3.38 -10.02
N ILE A 169 15.51 2.05 -10.24
CA ILE A 169 16.71 1.31 -10.66
C ILE A 169 17.19 1.79 -12.03
N LYS A 170 16.28 2.00 -12.97
CA LYS A 170 16.58 2.56 -14.30
C LYS A 170 17.28 3.92 -14.20
N LYS A 171 16.80 4.82 -13.32
CA LYS A 171 17.46 6.12 -13.08
C LYS A 171 18.86 5.96 -12.51
N ILE A 172 19.06 5.05 -11.55
CA ILE A 172 20.38 4.77 -10.97
C ILE A 172 21.33 4.20 -12.04
N PHE A 173 20.84 3.32 -12.91
CA PHE A 173 21.60 2.76 -14.04
C PHE A 173 22.00 3.83 -15.06
N MET A 174 21.06 4.68 -15.49
CA MET A 174 21.36 5.78 -16.43
C MET A 174 22.38 6.77 -15.87
N ALA A 175 22.46 6.92 -14.55
CA ALA A 175 23.46 7.73 -13.88
C ALA A 175 24.84 7.04 -13.76
N GLY A 176 24.99 5.79 -14.23
CA GLY A 176 26.22 5.01 -14.10
C GLY A 176 26.47 4.45 -12.70
N LEU A 177 25.46 4.45 -11.83
CA LEU A 177 25.55 4.09 -10.41
C LEU A 177 25.03 2.67 -10.12
N ALA A 178 24.42 2.02 -11.12
CA ALA A 178 24.04 0.61 -11.09
C ALA A 178 24.70 -0.13 -12.24
N THR A 179 24.97 -1.41 -12.04
CA THR A 179 25.56 -2.30 -13.07
C THR A 179 24.52 -2.69 -14.12
N LYS A 180 25.00 -3.12 -15.29
CA LYS A 180 24.15 -3.66 -16.35
C LYS A 180 23.41 -4.92 -15.89
N GLU A 181 24.07 -5.74 -15.08
CA GLU A 181 23.55 -6.96 -14.50
C GLU A 181 22.38 -6.66 -13.56
N GLN A 182 22.55 -5.69 -12.65
CA GLN A 182 21.47 -5.23 -11.76
C GLN A 182 20.27 -4.69 -12.55
N TYR A 183 20.50 -3.90 -13.59
CA TYR A 183 19.41 -3.40 -14.41
C TYR A 183 18.67 -4.52 -15.16
N ALA A 184 19.40 -5.46 -15.77
CA ALA A 184 18.81 -6.58 -16.49
C ALA A 184 18.00 -7.50 -15.56
N GLU A 185 18.51 -7.76 -14.36
CA GLU A 185 17.79 -8.54 -13.34
C GLU A 185 16.50 -7.84 -12.91
N ALA A 186 16.55 -6.52 -12.67
CA ALA A 186 15.38 -5.74 -12.29
C ALA A 186 14.32 -5.73 -13.39
N LEU A 187 14.73 -5.53 -14.64
CA LEU A 187 13.83 -5.54 -15.79
C LEU A 187 13.15 -6.89 -15.95
N LYS A 188 13.91 -7.98 -15.91
CA LYS A 188 13.37 -9.33 -16.03
C LYS A 188 12.38 -9.62 -14.90
N GLY A 189 12.77 -9.36 -13.65
CA GLY A 189 11.91 -9.59 -12.50
C GLY A 189 10.60 -8.79 -12.53
N TYR A 190 10.67 -7.55 -12.99
CA TYR A 190 9.48 -6.72 -13.18
C TYR A 190 8.58 -7.26 -14.31
N GLN A 191 9.16 -7.66 -15.44
CA GLN A 191 8.41 -8.26 -16.55
C GLN A 191 7.73 -9.57 -16.16
N ASP A 192 8.43 -10.44 -15.44
CA ASP A 192 7.89 -11.70 -14.92
C ASP A 192 6.67 -11.42 -14.01
N ALA A 193 6.79 -10.46 -13.09
CA ALA A 193 5.68 -10.07 -12.21
C ALA A 193 4.48 -9.48 -12.98
N VAL A 194 4.73 -8.64 -13.99
CA VAL A 194 3.66 -8.07 -14.85
C VAL A 194 2.97 -9.17 -15.65
N GLU A 195 3.72 -10.14 -16.16
CA GLU A 195 3.17 -11.27 -16.92
C GLU A 195 2.27 -12.16 -16.05
N GLU A 196 2.75 -12.54 -14.85
CA GLU A 196 1.96 -13.32 -13.87
C GLU A 196 0.66 -12.61 -13.46
N MET A 197 0.65 -11.29 -13.53
CA MET A 197 -0.49 -10.45 -13.17
C MET A 197 -1.53 -10.30 -14.29
N LYS A 198 -1.29 -10.80 -15.51
CA LYS A 198 -2.26 -10.70 -16.61
C LYS A 198 -3.53 -11.49 -16.30
N SER A 199 -4.67 -10.86 -16.57
CA SER A 199 -5.97 -11.50 -16.43
C SER A 199 -6.98 -10.78 -17.31
N HIS A 200 -7.72 -11.55 -18.13
CA HIS A 200 -8.76 -11.00 -19.00
C HIS A 200 -9.75 -10.11 -18.23
N ASP A 201 -10.21 -10.56 -17.06
CA ASP A 201 -11.14 -9.79 -16.24
C ASP A 201 -10.50 -8.55 -15.63
N ARG A 202 -9.19 -8.57 -15.33
CA ARG A 202 -8.47 -7.38 -14.87
C ARG A 202 -8.34 -6.35 -15.98
N ASP A 203 -7.98 -6.79 -17.18
CA ASP A 203 -7.85 -5.90 -18.35
C ASP A 203 -9.21 -5.28 -18.72
N GLU A 204 -10.27 -6.08 -18.66
CA GLU A 204 -11.62 -5.59 -18.88
C GLU A 204 -12.07 -4.61 -17.78
N ALA A 205 -11.78 -4.90 -16.51
CA ALA A 205 -12.08 -4.00 -15.41
C ALA A 205 -11.35 -2.65 -15.56
N ASN A 206 -10.09 -2.67 -16.01
CA ASN A 206 -9.33 -1.45 -16.30
C ASN A 206 -9.94 -0.66 -17.47
N ARG A 207 -10.35 -1.32 -18.56
CA ARG A 207 -11.01 -0.67 -19.71
C ARG A 207 -12.33 0.00 -19.37
N ARG A 208 -13.05 -0.48 -18.35
CA ARG A 208 -14.33 0.11 -17.90
C ARG A 208 -14.16 1.38 -17.05
N ARG A 209 -12.94 1.67 -16.58
CA ARG A 209 -12.63 2.80 -15.70
C ARG A 209 -12.02 4.01 -16.42
N GLY A 210 -11.45 3.80 -17.61
CA GLY A 210 -10.93 4.87 -18.48
C GLY A 210 -11.97 5.37 -19.45
#